data_AF-A0A6H0WL22-F1
#
_entry.id   AF-A0A6H0WL22-F1
#
_cell.length_a   1.000
_cell.length_b   1.000
_cell.length_c   1.000
_cell.angle_alpha   90.00
_cell.angle_beta   90.00
_cell.angle_gamma   90.00
#
_symmetry.space_group_name_H-M   'P 1'
#
loop_
_entity.id
_entity.type
_entity.pdbx_description
1 polymer ?
#
loop_
_entity_poly.entity_id
_entity_poly.type
_entity_poly.pdbx_seq_one_letter_code
_entity_poly.pdbx_strand_id
1 'polypeptide(L)'
;MPTRPDHVDEKIKDYIKNKVPHFFINAKDKEEHSVELINESTVNKLDSIIPNDRINFAAVAGKFDYRFLLKNKEIKVDDAIISEYKRLDQNKKWLMNDEDIKPGQKLYVYKVIKDRLLKIHQDEQYVTDVLVKHLYKKKSKFKATLWECFGENILKNLEVNLKSTKICLSCNKLYKTKSNKKKLCDKCSKEKLRTSWRNSKRKQRMS
;
A
#
# COMPACT_ATOMS: atom_id res chain seq x y z
N MET A 1 -0.90 39.22 -22.64
CA MET A 1 0.18 38.20 -22.66
C MET A 1 1.20 38.64 -23.70
N PRO A 2 2.53 38.50 -23.45
CA PRO A 2 3.52 38.82 -24.47
C PRO A 2 3.31 37.93 -25.70
N THR A 3 3.41 38.52 -26.89
CA THR A 3 3.33 37.80 -28.16
C THR A 3 4.64 37.07 -28.41
N ARG A 4 4.57 35.78 -28.73
CA ARG A 4 5.74 34.96 -29.01
C ARG A 4 6.41 35.45 -30.32
N PRO A 5 7.76 35.48 -30.41
CA PRO A 5 8.46 35.80 -31.66
C PRO A 5 8.15 34.82 -32.80
N ASP A 6 7.98 35.35 -34.01
CA ASP A 6 7.50 34.59 -35.19
C ASP A 6 8.35 33.34 -35.50
N HIS A 7 9.68 33.47 -35.46
CA HIS A 7 10.60 32.36 -35.72
C HIS A 7 10.48 31.20 -34.71
N VAL A 8 10.07 31.49 -33.48
CA VAL A 8 9.83 30.46 -32.45
C VAL A 8 8.46 29.82 -32.69
N ASP A 9 7.47 30.63 -33.06
CA ASP A 9 6.12 30.16 -33.31
C ASP A 9 6.03 29.25 -34.53
N GLU A 10 6.76 29.56 -35.61
CA GLU A 10 6.87 28.70 -36.79
C GLU A 10 7.46 27.32 -36.46
N LYS A 11 8.56 27.28 -35.70
CA LYS A 11 9.17 26.02 -35.25
C LYS A 11 8.21 25.22 -34.37
N ILE A 12 7.51 25.87 -33.45
CA ILE A 12 6.56 25.20 -32.56
C ILE A 12 5.35 24.65 -33.34
N LYS A 13 4.83 25.41 -34.31
CA LYS A 13 3.72 24.98 -35.17
C LYS A 13 4.06 23.72 -35.97
N ASP A 14 5.32 23.55 -36.37
CA ASP A 14 5.79 22.32 -37.02
C ASP A 14 5.64 21.10 -36.09
N TYR A 15 6.02 21.23 -34.82
CA TYR A 15 5.90 20.15 -33.83
C TYR A 15 4.45 19.89 -33.37
N ILE A 16 3.58 20.90 -33.33
CA ILE A 16 2.19 20.77 -32.82
C ILE A 16 1.25 20.10 -33.83
N LYS A 17 1.56 20.12 -35.12
CA LYS A 17 0.71 19.52 -36.17
C LYS A 17 0.66 17.99 -36.11
N ASN A 18 1.69 17.36 -35.54
CA ASN A 18 1.79 15.91 -35.47
C ASN A 18 0.92 15.38 -34.32
N LYS A 19 0.44 14.15 -34.49
CA LYS A 19 -0.24 13.45 -33.39
C LYS A 19 0.78 13.20 -32.28
N VAL A 20 0.29 13.13 -31.05
CA VAL A 20 1.19 12.80 -29.92
C VAL A 20 1.52 11.30 -29.93
N PRO A 21 2.61 10.86 -29.27
CA PRO A 21 2.96 9.45 -29.19
C PRO A 21 1.83 8.57 -28.66
N HIS A 22 1.74 7.34 -29.15
CA HIS A 22 0.77 6.31 -28.77
C HIS A 22 0.62 6.15 -27.24
N PHE A 23 1.73 6.22 -26.51
CA PHE A 23 1.76 6.10 -25.04
C PHE A 23 0.79 7.05 -24.30
N PHE A 24 0.39 8.17 -24.93
CA PHE A 24 -0.51 9.14 -24.32
C PHE A 24 -1.95 8.63 -24.13
N ILE A 25 -2.32 7.51 -24.75
CA ILE A 25 -3.55 6.79 -24.40
C ILE A 25 -3.55 6.44 -22.90
N ASN A 26 -2.40 6.01 -22.37
CA ASN A 26 -2.26 5.58 -20.98
C ASN A 26 -2.11 6.75 -19.98
N ALA A 27 -1.59 7.90 -20.43
CA ALA A 27 -1.21 9.00 -19.53
C ALA A 27 -2.15 10.22 -19.57
N LYS A 28 -2.96 10.38 -20.62
CA LYS A 28 -3.74 11.58 -20.91
C LYS A 28 -5.15 11.30 -21.45
N ASP A 29 -5.67 10.09 -21.27
CA ASP A 29 -7.01 9.66 -21.72
C ASP A 29 -7.28 10.01 -23.19
N LYS A 30 -6.25 9.89 -24.04
CA LYS A 30 -6.38 10.12 -25.48
C LYS A 30 -6.94 8.89 -26.17
N GLU A 31 -7.77 9.11 -27.17
CA GLU A 31 -8.30 8.05 -28.02
C GLU A 31 -7.25 7.58 -29.03
N GLU A 32 -7.31 6.31 -29.42
CA GLU A 32 -6.31 5.67 -30.33
C GLU A 32 -6.18 6.40 -31.68
N HIS A 33 -7.29 6.93 -32.21
CA HIS A 33 -7.26 7.69 -33.46
C HIS A 33 -6.59 9.08 -33.32
N SER A 34 -6.44 9.59 -32.09
CA SER A 34 -5.89 10.92 -31.78
C SER A 34 -4.38 10.91 -31.50
N VAL A 35 -3.76 9.72 -31.56
CA VAL A 35 -2.33 9.50 -31.33
C VAL A 35 -1.67 8.89 -32.57
N GLU A 36 -0.34 8.92 -32.61
CA GLU A 36 0.44 8.19 -33.61
C GLU A 36 0.34 6.68 -33.41
N LEU A 37 0.60 5.92 -34.47
CA LEU A 37 0.82 4.48 -34.36
C LEU A 37 2.08 4.19 -33.50
N ILE A 38 2.12 3.00 -32.90
CA ILE A 38 3.29 2.54 -32.14
C ILE A 38 4.52 2.57 -33.05
N ASN A 39 5.58 3.24 -32.59
CA ASN A 39 6.84 3.42 -33.32
C ASN A 39 8.04 3.40 -32.36
N GLU A 40 9.26 3.47 -32.91
CA GLU A 40 10.51 3.42 -32.13
C GLU A 40 10.91 4.76 -31.49
N SER A 41 9.99 5.73 -31.40
CA SER A 41 10.24 6.97 -30.65
C SER A 41 10.52 6.65 -29.18
N THR A 42 11.28 7.54 -28.54
CA THR A 42 11.70 7.37 -27.13
C THR A 42 10.50 7.14 -26.20
N VAL A 43 9.37 7.80 -26.47
CA VAL A 43 8.17 7.71 -25.64
C VAL A 43 7.37 6.44 -25.93
N ASN A 44 7.23 6.03 -27.19
CA ASN A 44 6.50 4.81 -27.53
C ASN A 44 7.24 3.53 -27.12
N LYS A 45 8.57 3.57 -27.01
CA LYS A 45 9.37 2.47 -26.41
C LYS A 45 8.98 2.17 -24.96
N LEU A 46 8.38 3.11 -24.23
CA LEU A 46 7.89 2.84 -22.88
C LEU A 46 6.80 1.78 -22.87
N ASP A 47 5.99 1.70 -23.93
CA ASP A 47 4.90 0.73 -24.06
C ASP A 47 5.43 -0.71 -24.18
N SER A 48 6.60 -0.90 -24.81
CA SER A 48 7.26 -2.21 -24.92
C SER A 48 8.14 -2.54 -23.72
N ILE A 49 8.71 -1.54 -23.04
CA ILE A 49 9.56 -1.72 -21.85
C ILE A 49 8.73 -2.03 -20.61
N ILE A 50 7.56 -1.39 -20.46
CA ILE A 50 6.72 -1.51 -19.28
C ILE A 50 5.73 -2.66 -19.51
N PRO A 51 5.87 -3.80 -18.80
CA PRO A 51 4.93 -4.91 -18.98
C PRO A 51 3.53 -4.49 -18.55
N ASN A 52 2.52 -4.79 -19.39
CA ASN A 52 1.11 -4.59 -19.07
C ASN A 52 0.52 -5.75 -18.24
N ASP A 53 1.35 -6.38 -17.41
CA ASP A 53 0.93 -7.48 -16.58
C ASP A 53 0.24 -6.97 -15.31
N ARG A 54 -0.93 -7.52 -14.99
CA ARG A 54 -1.59 -7.22 -13.72
C ARG A 54 -0.72 -7.70 -12.56
N ILE A 55 -0.26 -6.76 -11.73
CA ILE A 55 0.56 -7.06 -10.55
C ILE A 55 -0.25 -7.89 -9.55
N ASN A 56 0.17 -9.15 -9.36
CA ASN A 56 -0.33 -9.99 -8.28
C ASN A 56 0.50 -9.74 -7.00
N PHE A 57 0.04 -8.83 -6.14
CA PHE A 57 0.72 -8.51 -4.88
C PHE A 57 0.93 -9.73 -3.97
N ALA A 58 0.06 -10.73 -4.01
CA ALA A 58 0.24 -11.93 -3.21
C ALA A 58 1.41 -12.79 -3.72
N ALA A 59 1.66 -12.80 -5.04
CA ALA A 59 2.81 -13.46 -5.64
C ALA A 59 4.12 -12.71 -5.34
N VAL A 60 4.08 -11.37 -5.35
CA VAL A 60 5.27 -10.52 -5.15
C VAL A 60 5.65 -10.38 -3.67
N ALA A 61 4.69 -9.99 -2.82
CA ALA A 61 4.92 -9.63 -1.42
C ALA A 61 4.40 -10.68 -0.42
N GLY A 62 3.77 -11.75 -0.90
CA GLY A 62 3.16 -12.76 -0.05
C GLY A 62 1.79 -12.36 0.51
N LYS A 63 1.28 -13.18 1.44
CA LYS A 63 -0.03 -12.95 2.05
C LYS A 63 0.06 -11.84 3.11
N PHE A 64 -0.75 -10.80 2.94
CA PHE A 64 -0.89 -9.74 3.92
C PHE A 64 -1.47 -10.27 5.25
N ASP A 65 -0.79 -9.94 6.36
CA ASP A 65 -1.22 -10.27 7.72
C ASP A 65 -1.55 -9.00 8.49
N TYR A 66 -2.85 -8.72 8.67
CA TYR A 66 -3.32 -7.52 9.35
C TYR A 66 -2.91 -7.45 10.83
N ARG A 67 -2.45 -8.55 11.44
CA ARG A 67 -1.99 -8.56 12.83
C ARG A 67 -0.76 -7.68 13.06
N PHE A 68 -0.05 -7.29 12.00
CA PHE A 68 1.03 -6.29 12.06
C PHE A 68 0.52 -4.87 12.26
N LEU A 69 -0.75 -4.60 11.98
CA LEU A 69 -1.39 -3.30 12.21
C LEU A 69 -1.87 -3.12 13.67
N LEU A 70 -1.94 -4.22 14.43
CA LEU A 70 -2.44 -4.23 15.81
C LEU A 70 -1.32 -4.05 16.84
N LYS A 71 -1.59 -3.28 17.88
CA LYS A 71 -0.78 -3.31 19.12
C LYS A 71 -1.18 -4.51 19.97
N ASN A 72 -2.47 -4.66 20.28
CA ASN A 72 -3.02 -5.82 20.97
C ASN A 72 -3.67 -6.81 19.99
N LYS A 73 -3.05 -7.98 19.82
CA LYS A 73 -3.51 -9.02 18.87
C LYS A 73 -4.73 -9.78 19.37
N GLU A 74 -4.89 -9.85 20.70
CA GLU A 74 -5.97 -10.56 21.37
C GLU A 74 -7.19 -9.66 21.66
N ILE A 75 -7.18 -8.42 21.16
CA ILE A 75 -8.24 -7.43 21.37
C ILE A 75 -9.64 -8.01 21.06
N LYS A 76 -10.62 -7.82 21.93
CA LYS A 76 -12.00 -8.21 21.64
C LYS A 76 -12.66 -7.13 20.78
N VAL A 77 -13.59 -7.54 19.91
CA VAL A 77 -14.36 -6.56 19.13
C VAL A 77 -15.36 -5.87 20.05
N ASP A 78 -15.57 -4.58 19.83
CA ASP A 78 -16.50 -3.74 20.58
C ASP A 78 -17.59 -3.24 19.62
N ASP A 79 -18.81 -3.72 19.81
CA ASP A 79 -19.92 -3.46 18.91
C ASP A 79 -20.39 -2.00 18.94
N ALA A 80 -20.18 -1.27 20.05
CA ALA A 80 -20.54 0.15 20.13
C ALA A 80 -19.64 0.98 19.21
N ILE A 81 -18.32 0.76 19.29
CA ILE A 81 -17.33 1.42 18.42
C ILE A 81 -17.59 1.05 16.96
N ILE A 82 -17.84 -0.23 16.67
CA ILE A 82 -18.07 -0.72 15.30
C ILE A 82 -19.34 -0.11 14.70
N SER A 83 -20.42 -0.05 15.47
CA SER A 83 -21.71 0.46 15.00
C SER A 83 -21.63 1.95 14.70
N GLU A 84 -21.00 2.72 15.59
CA GLU A 84 -20.80 4.14 15.35
C GLU A 84 -19.89 4.39 14.15
N TYR A 85 -18.80 3.63 14.02
CA TYR A 85 -17.91 3.73 12.87
C TYR A 85 -18.65 3.53 11.54
N LYS A 86 -19.49 2.48 11.46
CA LYS A 86 -20.27 2.21 10.24
C LYS A 86 -21.26 3.33 9.95
N ARG A 87 -21.96 3.81 10.97
CA ARG A 87 -22.92 4.91 10.85
C ARG A 87 -22.23 6.18 10.34
N LEU A 88 -21.08 6.53 10.88
CA LEU A 88 -20.32 7.70 10.48
C LEU A 88 -19.73 7.55 9.07
N ASP A 89 -19.17 6.38 8.73
CA ASP A 89 -18.57 6.15 7.42
C ASP A 89 -19.59 6.16 6.28
N GLN A 90 -20.78 5.59 6.51
CA GLN A 90 -21.87 5.62 5.53
C GLN A 90 -22.41 7.04 5.32
N ASN A 91 -22.47 7.84 6.39
CA ASN A 91 -23.02 9.19 6.36
C ASN A 91 -21.97 10.28 6.15
N LYS A 92 -20.70 9.93 5.86
CA LYS A 92 -19.61 10.91 5.72
C LYS A 92 -19.81 11.92 4.58
N LYS A 93 -20.64 11.59 3.58
CA LYS A 93 -21.03 12.54 2.52
C LYS A 93 -21.88 13.68 3.07
N TRP A 94 -22.78 13.39 4.02
CA TRP A 94 -23.60 14.41 4.68
C TRP A 94 -22.74 15.32 5.57
N LEU A 95 -21.71 14.77 6.22
CA LEU A 95 -20.71 15.55 6.94
C LEU A 95 -19.85 16.44 6.02
N MET A 96 -19.89 16.26 4.70
CA MET A 96 -19.19 17.10 3.72
C MET A 96 -20.08 18.21 3.15
N ASN A 97 -21.40 18.15 3.38
CA ASN A 97 -22.40 19.09 2.85
C ASN A 97 -22.76 20.19 3.87
N ASP A 98 -22.07 20.26 5.01
CA ASP A 98 -22.15 21.41 5.90
C ASP A 98 -21.57 22.63 5.17
N GLU A 99 -22.33 23.74 5.11
CA GLU A 99 -22.01 24.95 4.33
C GLU A 99 -20.64 25.57 4.71
N ASP A 100 -20.10 25.21 5.87
CA ASP A 100 -18.80 25.66 6.40
C ASP A 100 -17.57 24.94 5.80
N ILE A 101 -17.76 23.84 5.05
CA ILE A 101 -16.66 22.97 4.61
C ILE A 101 -16.26 23.29 3.17
N LYS A 102 -15.29 24.21 3.02
CA LYS A 102 -14.70 24.57 1.71
C LYS A 102 -14.02 23.36 1.02
N PRO A 103 -13.99 23.32 -0.33
CA PRO A 103 -13.26 22.30 -1.07
C PRO A 103 -11.77 22.30 -0.68
N GLY A 104 -11.31 21.18 -0.11
CA GLY A 104 -9.99 21.02 0.51
C GLY A 104 -10.02 20.51 1.96
N GLN A 105 -11.18 20.56 2.64
CA GLN A 105 -11.33 20.15 4.04
C GLN A 105 -11.67 18.66 4.26
N LYS A 106 -11.31 17.76 3.33
CA LYS A 106 -11.48 16.31 3.50
C LYS A 106 -10.93 15.79 4.84
N LEU A 107 -9.85 16.40 5.33
CA LEU A 107 -9.22 16.10 6.62
C LEU A 107 -10.12 16.44 7.83
N TYR A 108 -10.94 17.50 7.74
CA TYR A 108 -11.82 17.92 8.82
C TYR A 108 -12.89 16.86 9.12
N VAL A 109 -13.46 16.25 8.08
CA VAL A 109 -14.47 15.19 8.24
C VAL A 109 -13.90 14.00 9.01
N TYR A 110 -12.68 13.58 8.70
CA TYR A 110 -12.04 12.48 9.42
C TYR A 110 -11.67 12.84 10.86
N LYS A 111 -11.31 14.10 11.12
CA LYS A 111 -11.13 14.61 12.49
C LYS A 111 -12.43 14.51 13.29
N VAL A 112 -13.56 14.95 12.73
CA VAL A 112 -14.87 14.85 13.39
C VAL A 112 -15.26 13.40 13.64
N ILE A 113 -15.03 12.50 12.68
CA ILE A 113 -15.30 11.06 12.85
C ILE A 113 -14.45 10.49 13.98
N LYS A 114 -13.15 10.79 13.98
CA LYS A 114 -12.21 10.39 15.04
C LYS A 114 -12.69 10.87 16.41
N ASP A 115 -13.01 12.15 16.55
CA ASP A 115 -13.46 12.74 17.81
C ASP A 115 -14.75 12.08 18.33
N ARG A 116 -15.70 11.76 17.45
CA ARG A 116 -16.93 11.04 17.82
C ARG A 116 -16.65 9.61 18.30
N LEU A 117 -15.70 8.91 17.69
CA LEU A 117 -15.29 7.57 18.14
C LEU A 117 -14.58 7.63 19.49
N LEU A 118 -13.74 8.65 19.71
CA LEU A 118 -13.03 8.85 20.98
C LEU A 118 -13.96 9.25 22.13
N LYS A 119 -15.15 9.79 21.84
CA LYS A 119 -16.20 10.00 22.85
C LYS A 119 -16.79 8.68 23.37
N ILE A 120 -16.80 7.62 22.56
CA ILE A 120 -17.26 6.29 23.01
C ILE A 120 -16.17 5.65 23.88
N HIS A 121 -14.91 5.75 23.45
CA HIS A 121 -13.79 5.21 24.20
C HIS A 121 -12.56 6.12 24.07
N GLN A 122 -12.07 6.62 25.20
CA GLN A 122 -11.01 7.63 25.23
C GLN A 122 -9.65 7.12 24.74
N ASP A 123 -9.36 5.82 24.88
CA ASP A 123 -8.12 5.23 24.36
C ASP A 123 -8.18 5.05 22.84
N GLU A 124 -7.48 5.94 22.14
CA GLU A 124 -7.32 5.93 20.69
C GLU A 124 -6.70 4.63 20.16
N GLN A 125 -5.75 4.06 20.89
CA GLN A 125 -5.09 2.82 20.48
C GLN A 125 -6.02 1.62 20.62
N TYR A 126 -6.86 1.60 21.65
CA TYR A 126 -7.92 0.60 21.79
C TYR A 126 -8.91 0.67 20.62
N VAL A 127 -9.42 1.87 20.31
CA VAL A 127 -10.34 2.09 19.18
C VAL A 127 -9.69 1.63 17.86
N THR A 128 -8.42 1.97 17.65
CA THR A 128 -7.66 1.55 16.47
C THR A 128 -7.62 0.03 16.34
N ASP A 129 -7.26 -0.68 17.41
CA ASP A 129 -7.11 -2.14 17.40
C ASP A 129 -8.45 -2.85 17.17
N VAL A 130 -9.54 -2.37 17.78
CA VAL A 130 -10.91 -2.86 17.54
C VAL A 130 -11.29 -2.72 16.07
N LEU A 131 -11.13 -1.53 15.49
CA LEU A 131 -11.53 -1.24 14.12
C LEU A 131 -10.68 -2.02 13.10
N VAL A 132 -9.36 -2.08 13.30
CA VAL A 132 -8.46 -2.91 12.49
C VAL A 132 -8.91 -4.37 12.51
N LYS A 133 -9.14 -4.94 13.70
CA LYS A 133 -9.56 -6.34 13.82
C LYS A 133 -10.89 -6.60 13.11
N HIS A 134 -11.85 -5.70 13.25
CA HIS A 134 -13.15 -5.82 12.59
C HIS A 134 -13.04 -5.74 11.05
N LEU A 135 -12.44 -4.66 10.54
CA LEU A 135 -12.46 -4.32 9.12
C LEU A 135 -11.62 -5.27 8.26
N TYR A 136 -10.50 -5.76 8.78
CA TYR A 136 -9.65 -6.71 8.07
C TYR A 136 -10.13 -8.16 8.18
N LYS A 137 -10.80 -8.55 9.27
CA LYS A 137 -11.39 -9.89 9.40
C LYS A 137 -12.64 -10.06 8.51
N LYS A 138 -13.50 -9.04 8.41
CA LYS A 138 -14.69 -9.05 7.53
C LYS A 138 -14.41 -8.66 6.06
N LYS A 139 -13.16 -8.34 5.70
CA LYS A 139 -12.78 -7.80 4.37
C LYS A 139 -13.61 -6.59 3.93
N SER A 140 -13.90 -5.67 4.84
CA SER A 140 -14.73 -4.48 4.55
C SER A 140 -14.11 -3.58 3.48
N LYS A 141 -14.94 -2.87 2.69
CA LYS A 141 -14.48 -1.82 1.75
C LYS A 141 -14.14 -0.51 2.47
N PHE A 142 -14.61 -0.31 3.70
CA PHE A 142 -14.49 0.94 4.46
C PHE A 142 -13.15 1.06 5.20
N LYS A 143 -12.02 0.74 4.53
CA LYS A 143 -10.69 0.84 5.17
C LYS A 143 -10.07 2.23 5.03
N ALA A 144 -10.44 3.00 4.02
CA ALA A 144 -9.89 4.34 3.80
C ALA A 144 -10.10 5.24 5.03
N THR A 145 -11.33 5.31 5.54
CA THR A 145 -11.67 6.12 6.73
C THR A 145 -10.92 5.69 7.98
N LEU A 146 -10.65 4.39 8.14
CA LEU A 146 -9.81 3.91 9.23
C LEU A 146 -8.41 4.51 9.15
N TRP A 147 -7.79 4.45 7.96
CA TRP A 147 -6.44 4.99 7.75
C TRP A 147 -6.39 6.51 7.88
N GLU A 148 -7.42 7.21 7.43
CA GLU A 148 -7.49 8.67 7.54
C GLU A 148 -7.69 9.13 9.00
N CYS A 149 -8.39 8.34 9.85
CA CYS A 149 -8.61 8.70 11.26
C CYS A 149 -7.48 8.23 12.19
N PHE A 150 -6.97 7.01 11.98
CA PHE A 150 -6.08 6.31 12.92
C PHE A 150 -4.78 5.81 12.26
N GLY A 151 -4.42 6.36 11.10
CA GLY A 151 -3.25 5.95 10.33
C GLY A 151 -1.94 6.09 11.11
N GLU A 152 -1.83 7.11 11.96
CA GLU A 152 -0.65 7.30 12.82
C GLU A 152 -0.44 6.15 13.81
N ASN A 153 -1.50 5.71 14.49
CA ASN A 153 -1.45 4.56 15.41
C ASN A 153 -1.09 3.28 14.65
N ILE A 154 -1.71 3.08 13.48
CA ILE A 154 -1.43 1.90 12.64
C ILE A 154 0.04 1.91 12.19
N LEU A 155 0.58 3.05 11.79
CA LEU A 155 1.98 3.20 11.39
C LEU A 155 2.94 2.90 12.55
N LYS A 156 2.69 3.47 13.73
CA LYS A 156 3.47 3.19 14.94
C LYS A 156 3.45 1.69 15.28
N ASN A 157 2.29 1.04 15.15
CA ASN A 157 2.17 -0.40 15.38
C ASN A 157 2.95 -1.22 14.34
N LEU A 158 2.92 -0.81 13.07
CA LEU A 158 3.71 -1.41 12.01
C LEU A 158 5.21 -1.33 12.29
N GLU A 159 5.71 -0.15 12.63
CA GLU A 159 7.13 0.08 12.96
C GLU A 159 7.58 -0.85 14.09
N VAL A 160 6.80 -0.92 15.18
CA VAL A 160 7.09 -1.77 16.33
C VAL A 160 7.04 -3.25 15.95
N ASN A 161 6.00 -3.68 15.22
CA ASN A 161 5.84 -5.09 14.84
C ASN A 161 6.90 -5.54 13.82
N LEU A 162 7.41 -4.64 12.98
CA LEU A 162 8.43 -4.94 11.97
C LEU A 162 9.86 -4.88 12.50
N LYS A 163 10.13 -4.12 13.58
CA LYS A 163 11.48 -3.94 14.16
C LYS A 163 12.23 -5.25 14.43
N SER A 164 11.53 -6.31 14.83
CA SER A 164 12.11 -7.63 15.13
C SER A 164 12.01 -8.64 13.99
N THR A 165 11.57 -8.20 12.81
CA THR A 165 11.32 -9.07 11.66
C THR A 165 12.41 -8.91 10.61
N LYS A 166 12.86 -10.02 10.03
CA LYS A 166 13.83 -10.06 8.92
C LYS A 166 13.34 -10.95 7.78
N ILE A 167 13.85 -10.73 6.59
CA ILE A 167 13.62 -11.58 5.42
C ILE A 167 14.65 -12.72 5.42
N CYS A 168 14.18 -13.96 5.25
CA CYS A 168 15.04 -15.13 5.19
C CYS A 168 15.76 -15.21 3.84
N LEU A 169 17.10 -15.28 3.83
CA LEU A 169 17.88 -15.36 2.58
C LEU A 169 17.64 -16.62 1.75
N SER A 170 17.05 -17.67 2.32
CA SER A 170 16.82 -18.94 1.61
C SER A 170 15.40 -19.08 1.05
N CYS A 171 14.39 -18.49 1.71
CA CYS A 171 13.00 -18.67 1.30
C CYS A 171 12.22 -17.36 1.12
N ASN A 172 12.88 -16.21 1.29
CA ASN A 172 12.33 -14.87 1.20
C ASN A 172 11.10 -14.60 2.09
N LYS A 173 10.84 -15.45 3.09
CA LYS A 173 9.76 -15.25 4.07
C LYS A 173 10.23 -14.37 5.22
N LEU A 174 9.36 -13.49 5.67
CA LEU A 174 9.52 -12.73 6.92
C LEU A 174 9.53 -13.69 8.12
N TYR A 175 10.45 -13.48 9.05
CA TYR A 175 10.54 -14.23 10.30
C TYR A 175 11.04 -13.33 11.43
N LYS A 176 10.62 -13.64 12.66
CA LYS A 176 11.07 -12.91 13.85
C LYS A 176 12.43 -13.40 14.30
N THR A 177 13.30 -12.48 14.69
CA THR A 177 14.60 -12.80 15.30
C THR A 177 14.96 -11.79 16.38
N LYS A 178 15.53 -12.30 17.48
CA LYS A 178 16.18 -11.46 18.50
C LYS A 178 17.63 -11.13 18.14
N SER A 179 18.25 -11.95 17.29
CA SER A 179 19.65 -11.81 16.92
C SER A 179 19.79 -11.12 15.56
N ASN A 180 20.67 -10.11 15.52
CA ASN A 180 20.99 -9.44 14.27
C ASN A 180 21.79 -10.32 13.31
N LYS A 181 22.54 -11.28 13.83
CA LYS A 181 23.41 -12.19 13.05
C LYS A 181 22.64 -13.29 12.33
N LYS A 182 21.41 -13.58 12.77
CA LYS A 182 20.58 -14.64 12.16
C LYS A 182 20.11 -14.18 10.78
N LYS A 183 20.53 -14.91 9.75
CA LYS A 183 20.20 -14.66 8.33
C LYS A 183 19.10 -15.58 7.77
N LEU A 184 18.83 -16.69 8.45
CA LEU A 184 17.89 -17.73 8.03
C LEU A 184 16.78 -17.90 9.07
N CYS A 185 15.56 -18.18 8.62
CA CYS A 185 14.49 -18.61 9.51
C CYS A 185 14.80 -19.99 10.12
N ASP A 186 14.12 -20.36 11.21
CA ASP A 186 14.39 -21.61 11.94
C ASP A 186 14.28 -22.85 11.05
N LYS A 187 13.31 -22.89 10.14
CA LYS A 187 13.14 -23.99 9.20
C LYS A 187 14.35 -24.13 8.27
N CYS A 188 14.74 -23.05 7.59
CA CYS A 188 15.87 -23.06 6.66
C CYS A 188 17.21 -23.30 7.37
N SER A 189 17.37 -22.76 8.58
CA SER A 189 18.59 -22.99 9.37
C SER A 189 18.73 -24.46 9.77
N LYS A 190 17.65 -25.09 10.24
CA LYS A 190 17.64 -26.52 10.58
C LYS A 190 17.92 -27.39 9.36
N GLU A 191 17.35 -27.05 8.21
CA GLU A 191 17.59 -27.79 6.97
C GLU A 191 19.05 -27.70 6.54
N LYS A 192 19.65 -26.51 6.58
CA LYS A 192 21.07 -26.32 6.24
C LYS A 192 21.99 -27.11 7.16
N LEU A 193 21.69 -27.17 8.47
CA LEU A 193 22.43 -27.97 9.43
C LEU A 193 22.34 -29.47 9.12
N ARG A 194 21.14 -29.98 8.81
CA ARG A 194 20.93 -31.39 8.42
C ARG A 194 21.72 -31.76 7.17
N THR A 195 21.70 -30.91 6.15
CA THR A 195 22.46 -31.14 4.90
C THR A 195 23.96 -31.13 5.17
N SER A 196 24.45 -30.20 5.99
CA SER A 196 25.86 -30.17 6.40
C SER A 196 26.28 -31.44 7.13
N TRP A 197 25.46 -31.90 8.07
CA TRP A 197 25.73 -33.14 8.83
C TRP A 197 25.77 -34.38 7.91
N ARG A 198 24.80 -34.50 6.99
CA ARG A 198 24.78 -35.59 5.98
C ARG A 198 26.04 -35.56 5.11
N ASN A 199 26.48 -34.38 4.68
CA ASN A 199 27.68 -34.22 3.87
C ASN A 199 28.95 -34.60 4.64
N SER A 200 29.07 -34.20 5.91
CA SER A 200 30.20 -34.61 6.75
C SER A 200 30.27 -36.13 6.94
N LYS A 201 29.12 -36.78 7.18
CA LYS A 201 29.06 -38.25 7.31
C LYS A 201 29.38 -38.98 6.01
N ARG A 202 29.02 -38.42 4.85
CA ARG A 202 29.43 -38.97 3.55
C ARG A 202 30.94 -38.88 3.36
N LYS A 203 31.56 -37.73 3.65
CA LYS A 203 33.02 -37.54 3.56
C LYS A 203 33.78 -38.51 4.47
N GLN A 204 33.30 -38.74 5.69
CA GLN A 204 33.90 -39.71 6.63
C GLN A 204 33.82 -41.16 6.16
N ARG A 205 32.87 -41.51 5.29
CA ARG A 205 32.73 -42.88 4.73
C ARG A 205 33.56 -43.08 3.45
N MET A 206 34.04 -41.99 2.85
CA MET A 206 34.83 -42.00 1.61
C MET A 206 36.34 -41.83 1.88
N SER A 207 36.70 -41.62 3.14
CA SER A 207 38.08 -41.55 3.63
C SER A 207 38.39 -42.78 4.45
#